data_AF-A0A0L8GSS5-F1
#
_entry.id   AF-A0A0L8GSS5-F1
#
_cell.length_a   1.000
_cell.length_b   1.000
_cell.length_c   1.000
_cell.angle_alpha   90.00
_cell.angle_beta   90.00
_cell.angle_gamma   90.00
#
_symmetry.space_group_name_H-M   'P 1'
#
loop_
_entity.id
_entity.type
_entity.pdbx_description
1 polymer ?
#
loop_
_entity_poly.entity_id
_entity_poly.type
_entity_poly.pdbx_seq_one_letter_code
_entity_poly.pdbx_strand_id
1 'polypeptide(L)'
;AKNAIAEIFPSAIIKRCFFHLSQAVYRKVQSEGLQSKHQSDADFALSIHMIPALAFVPADNVETASEQLQENLCHEADPIIDYFEDAFIGRIRRHNRFSYLYVEHV
;
A
#
# COMPACT_ATOMS: atom_id res chain seq x y z
N ALA A 1 -13.38 -15.12 -10.51
CA ALA A 1 -14.16 -13.88 -10.33
C ALA A 1 -13.86 -12.82 -11.39
N LYS A 2 -12.59 -12.38 -11.58
CA LYS A 2 -12.23 -11.35 -12.58
C LYS A 2 -12.81 -11.61 -13.99
N ASN A 3 -12.70 -12.85 -14.48
CA ASN A 3 -13.13 -13.20 -15.84
C ASN A 3 -14.64 -13.03 -16.05
N ALA A 4 -15.47 -13.41 -15.07
CA ALA A 4 -16.92 -13.26 -15.16
C ALA A 4 -17.36 -11.79 -15.11
N ILE A 5 -16.67 -10.94 -14.34
CA ILE A 5 -16.98 -9.50 -14.28
C ILE A 5 -16.65 -8.82 -15.61
N ALA A 6 -15.51 -9.16 -16.22
CA ALA A 6 -15.12 -8.60 -17.51
C ALA A 6 -16.07 -9.02 -18.66
N GLU A 7 -16.67 -10.20 -18.55
CA GLU A 7 -17.66 -10.70 -19.52
C GLU A 7 -19.01 -9.96 -19.39
N ILE A 8 -19.52 -9.80 -18.17
CA ILE A 8 -20.83 -9.18 -17.93
C ILE A 8 -20.77 -7.64 -17.98
N PHE A 9 -19.65 -7.06 -17.57
CA PHE A 9 -19.44 -5.60 -17.53
C PHE A 9 -18.15 -5.23 -18.27
N PRO A 10 -18.13 -5.30 -19.61
CA PRO A 10 -16.91 -5.11 -20.40
C PRO A 10 -16.32 -3.70 -20.31
N SER A 11 -17.12 -2.69 -19.94
CA SER A 11 -16.67 -1.31 -19.72
C SER A 11 -16.22 -1.04 -18.28
N ALA A 12 -16.36 -2.00 -17.36
CA ALA A 12 -15.95 -1.81 -15.98
C ALA A 12 -14.42 -1.86 -15.86
N ILE A 13 -13.84 -0.84 -15.23
CA ILE A 13 -12.41 -0.82 -14.93
C ILE A 13 -12.19 -1.62 -13.64
N ILE A 14 -11.69 -2.84 -13.77
CA ILE A 14 -11.40 -3.69 -12.62
C ILE A 14 -10.04 -3.31 -12.02
N LYS A 15 -10.07 -2.60 -10.88
CA LYS A 15 -8.88 -2.32 -10.06
C LYS A 15 -8.63 -3.41 -9.02
N ARG A 16 -7.55 -3.26 -8.24
CA ARG A 16 -7.27 -4.10 -7.07
C ARG A 16 -8.30 -3.84 -5.97
N CYS A 17 -8.54 -4.83 -5.11
CA CYS A 17 -9.50 -4.74 -4.03
C CYS A 17 -8.84 -4.12 -2.78
N PHE A 18 -9.33 -2.97 -2.34
CA PHE A 18 -8.79 -2.27 -1.16
C PHE A 18 -8.81 -3.15 0.10
N PHE A 19 -9.86 -3.95 0.31
CA PHE A 19 -9.92 -4.89 1.44
C PHE A 19 -8.74 -5.87 1.46
N HIS A 20 -8.37 -6.45 0.32
CA HIS A 20 -7.23 -7.37 0.24
C HIS A 20 -5.90 -6.63 0.38
N LEU A 21 -5.82 -5.37 -0.06
CA LEU A 21 -4.66 -4.51 0.15
C LEU A 21 -4.45 -4.23 1.65
N SER A 22 -5.50 -3.80 2.36
CA SER A 22 -5.46 -3.58 3.81
C SER A 22 -5.12 -4.86 4.57
N GLN A 23 -5.64 -6.02 4.14
CA GLN A 23 -5.25 -7.30 4.73
C GLN A 23 -3.75 -7.62 4.53
N ALA A 24 -3.19 -7.32 3.37
CA ALA A 24 -1.77 -7.55 3.12
C ALA A 24 -0.89 -6.70 4.06
N VAL A 25 -1.26 -5.43 4.27
CA VAL A 25 -0.60 -4.55 5.25
C VAL A 25 -0.73 -5.13 6.66
N TYR A 26 -1.94 -5.55 7.06
CA TYR A 26 -2.15 -6.11 8.40
C TYR A 26 -1.35 -7.40 8.64
N ARG A 27 -1.22 -8.28 7.63
CA ARG A 27 -0.36 -9.46 7.73
C ARG A 27 1.10 -9.09 7.94
N LYS A 28 1.57 -7.99 7.32
CA LYS A 28 2.92 -7.47 7.56
C LYS A 28 3.07 -6.95 8.99
N VAL A 29 2.09 -6.21 9.52
CA VAL A 29 2.06 -5.81 10.94
C VAL A 29 2.17 -7.02 11.87
N GLN A 30 1.46 -8.10 11.56
CA GLN A 30 1.53 -9.34 12.33
C GLN A 30 2.90 -10.01 12.25
N SER A 31 3.54 -10.05 11.07
CA SER A 31 4.87 -10.64 10.92
C SER A 31 5.97 -9.87 11.64
N GLU A 32 5.80 -8.55 11.80
CA GLU A 32 6.70 -7.72 12.62
C GLU A 32 6.39 -7.80 14.13
N GLY A 33 5.39 -8.60 14.55
CA GLY A 33 5.02 -8.73 15.96
C GLY A 33 4.26 -7.52 16.54
N LEU A 34 3.80 -6.60 15.70
CA LEU A 34 3.19 -5.33 16.10
C LEU A 34 1.67 -5.42 16.32
N GLN A 35 1.09 -6.63 16.30
CA GLN A 35 -0.35 -6.82 16.46
C GLN A 35 -0.88 -6.26 17.79
N SER A 36 -0.18 -6.51 18.91
CA SER A 36 -0.63 -6.01 20.22
C SER A 36 -0.64 -4.48 20.24
N LYS A 37 0.40 -3.84 19.70
CA LYS A 37 0.50 -2.39 19.65
C LYS A 37 -0.59 -1.79 18.75
N HIS A 38 -0.81 -2.36 17.57
CA HIS A 38 -1.92 -2.00 16.69
C HIS A 38 -3.29 -2.08 17.39
N GLN A 39 -3.48 -2.99 18.35
CA GLN A 39 -4.75 -3.11 19.07
C GLN A 39 -4.86 -2.14 20.24
N SER A 40 -3.75 -1.78 20.88
CA SER A 40 -3.73 -0.98 22.11
C SER A 40 -3.44 0.51 21.89
N ASP A 41 -2.85 0.87 20.76
CA ASP A 41 -2.39 2.23 20.44
C ASP A 41 -3.14 2.74 19.19
N ALA A 42 -4.05 3.68 19.42
CA ALA A 42 -4.92 4.22 18.37
C ALA A 42 -4.15 5.06 17.35
N ASP A 43 -3.11 5.78 17.78
CA ASP A 43 -2.31 6.62 16.90
C ASP A 43 -1.46 5.74 15.98
N PHE A 44 -0.83 4.70 16.54
CA PHE A 44 -0.12 3.70 15.74
C PHE A 44 -1.06 2.99 14.75
N ALA A 45 -2.25 2.58 15.19
CA ALA A 45 -3.24 1.96 14.31
C ALA A 45 -3.64 2.89 13.16
N LEU A 46 -3.87 4.17 13.46
CA LEU A 46 -4.18 5.18 12.46
C LEU A 46 -3.04 5.32 11.44
N SER A 47 -1.79 5.42 11.91
CA SER A 47 -0.60 5.47 11.06
C SER A 47 -0.51 4.26 10.11
N ILE A 48 -0.76 3.05 10.61
CA ILE A 48 -0.79 1.84 9.77
C ILE A 48 -1.92 1.89 8.74
N HIS A 49 -3.09 2.42 9.10
CA HIS A 49 -4.22 2.57 8.18
C HIS A 49 -3.99 3.61 7.08
N MET A 50 -3.11 4.59 7.29
CA MET A 50 -2.75 5.57 6.27
C MET A 50 -1.92 4.95 5.14
N ILE A 51 -1.14 3.90 5.40
CA ILE A 51 -0.32 3.21 4.39
C ILE A 51 -1.16 2.69 3.21
N PRO A 52 -2.19 1.84 3.39
CA PRO A 52 -3.01 1.40 2.27
C PRO A 52 -3.84 2.53 1.65
N ALA A 53 -4.09 3.63 2.37
CA ALA A 53 -4.81 4.79 1.84
C ALA A 53 -4.06 5.50 0.69
N LEU A 54 -2.74 5.26 0.54
CA LEU A 54 -1.96 5.68 -0.62
C LEU A 54 -2.55 5.18 -1.96
N ALA A 55 -3.34 4.10 -1.95
CA ALA A 55 -4.05 3.62 -3.14
C ALA A 55 -5.08 4.60 -3.72
N PHE A 56 -5.46 5.63 -2.97
CA PHE A 56 -6.36 6.69 -3.41
C PHE A 56 -5.65 7.97 -3.82
N VAL A 57 -4.32 8.04 -3.68
CA VAL A 57 -3.52 9.16 -4.16
C VAL A 57 -3.38 9.04 -5.69
N PRO A 58 -3.50 10.13 -6.46
CA PRO A 58 -3.20 10.12 -7.89
C PRO A 58 -1.81 9.55 -8.15
N ALA A 59 -1.64 8.79 -9.24
CA ALA A 59 -0.39 8.11 -9.55
C ALA A 59 0.81 9.07 -9.60
N ASP A 60 0.62 10.27 -10.15
CA ASP A 60 1.66 11.31 -10.27
C ASP A 60 2.12 11.88 -8.91
N ASN A 61 1.34 11.65 -7.84
CA ASN A 61 1.60 12.18 -6.51
C ASN A 61 1.93 11.08 -5.48
N VAL A 62 1.84 9.80 -5.86
CA VAL A 62 1.95 8.69 -4.91
C VAL A 62 3.33 8.59 -4.27
N GLU A 63 4.39 8.91 -5.02
CA GLU A 63 5.77 8.90 -4.52
C GLU A 63 5.95 9.97 -3.44
N THR A 64 5.60 11.22 -3.74
CA THR A 64 5.67 12.33 -2.76
C THR A 64 4.80 12.07 -1.53
N ALA A 65 3.59 11.51 -1.71
CA ALA A 65 2.72 11.18 -0.59
C ALA A 65 3.29 10.04 0.28
N SER A 66 3.99 9.06 -0.33
CA SER A 66 4.68 7.99 0.40
C SER A 66 5.83 8.55 1.23
N GLU A 67 6.67 9.41 0.64
CA GLU A 67 7.79 10.07 1.33
C GLU A 67 7.29 10.91 2.53
N GLN A 68 6.27 11.75 2.31
CA GLN A 68 5.65 12.54 3.37
C GLN A 68 5.04 11.67 4.47
N LEU A 69 4.39 10.56 4.11
CA LEU A 69 3.86 9.64 5.10
C LEU A 69 5.01 9.04 5.92
N GLN A 70 6.06 8.55 5.28
CA GLN A 70 7.21 7.95 5.95
C GLN A 70 7.87 8.89 6.96
N GLU A 71 8.03 10.17 6.63
CA GLU A 71 8.57 11.19 7.55
C GLU A 71 7.72 11.39 8.83
N ASN A 72 6.43 11.08 8.77
CA ASN A 72 5.50 11.23 9.88
C ASN A 72 5.15 9.90 10.57
N LEU A 73 5.62 8.77 10.06
CA LEU A 73 5.44 7.47 10.70
C LEU A 73 6.40 7.30 11.87
N CYS A 74 5.96 6.56 12.88
CA CYS A 74 6.89 6.07 13.91
C CYS A 74 7.86 5.04 13.30
N HIS A 75 9.10 4.98 13.79
CA HIS A 75 10.13 4.07 13.29
C HIS A 75 9.72 2.59 13.29
N GLU A 76 8.83 2.18 14.19
CA GLU A 76 8.31 0.80 14.23
C GLU A 76 7.44 0.46 13.01
N ALA A 77 6.91 1.46 12.30
CA ALA A 77 6.14 1.29 11.07
C ALA A 77 7.01 1.25 9.81
N ASP A 78 8.31 1.57 9.91
CA ASP A 78 9.25 1.57 8.77
C ASP A 78 9.20 0.25 7.98
N PRO A 79 9.25 -0.95 8.61
CA PRO A 79 9.19 -2.20 7.85
C PRO A 79 7.87 -2.43 7.10
N ILE A 80 6.79 -1.76 7.50
CA ILE A 80 5.46 -1.89 6.91
C ILE A 80 5.33 -0.99 5.69
N ILE A 81 5.75 0.28 5.80
CA ILE A 81 5.75 1.19 4.64
C ILE A 81 6.77 0.73 3.59
N ASP A 82 7.94 0.23 4.03
CA ASP A 82 8.96 -0.33 3.14
C ASP A 82 8.42 -1.51 2.31
N TYR A 83 7.71 -2.43 2.97
CA TYR A 83 7.03 -3.53 2.29
C TYR A 83 5.95 -3.04 1.34
N PHE A 84 5.18 -2.02 1.74
CA PHE A 84 4.13 -1.47 0.90
C PHE A 84 4.70 -0.83 -0.37
N GLU A 85 5.77 -0.05 -0.24
CA GLU A 85 6.50 0.52 -1.37
C GLU A 85 7.02 -0.57 -2.31
N ASP A 86 7.72 -1.57 -1.77
CA ASP A 86 8.31 -2.66 -2.57
C ASP A 86 7.24 -3.48 -3.31
N ALA A 87 6.11 -3.75 -2.68
CA ALA A 87 5.07 -4.63 -3.22
C ALA A 87 4.01 -3.91 -4.07
N PHE A 88 3.73 -2.63 -3.80
CA PHE A 88 2.55 -1.92 -4.34
C PHE A 88 2.82 -0.53 -4.90
N ILE A 89 4.03 0.01 -4.85
CA ILE A 89 4.36 1.24 -5.57
C ILE A 89 5.45 0.93 -6.60
N GLY A 90 6.45 0.19 -6.16
CA GLY A 90 7.69 -0.08 -6.85
C GLY A 90 8.73 0.94 -6.42
N ARG A 91 9.79 0.51 -5.73
CA ARG A 91 10.93 1.37 -5.47
C ARG A 91 11.72 1.57 -6.76
N ILE A 92 11.77 2.80 -7.28
CA ILE A 92 12.89 3.20 -8.13
C ILE A 92 14.08 3.28 -7.19
N ARG A 93 14.79 2.16 -7.01
CA ARG A 93 16.10 2.20 -6.35
C ARG A 93 16.90 3.29 -7.06
N ARG A 94 17.40 4.28 -6.30
CA ARG A 94 18.37 5.29 -6.78
C ARG A 94 19.64 4.66 -7.42
N HIS A 95 19.72 3.33 -7.46
CA HIS A 95 20.66 2.58 -8.27
C HIS A 95 19.94 1.47 -9.07
N ASN A 96 19.81 1.72 -10.38
CA ASN A 96 19.56 0.77 -11.48
C ASN A 96 18.13 0.19 -11.70
N ARG A 97 17.47 0.79 -12.70
CA ARG A 97 16.42 0.31 -13.64
C ARG A 97 15.82 -1.10 -13.40
N PHE A 98 14.55 -1.20 -12.97
CA PHE A 98 13.56 -2.19 -13.47
C PHE A 98 12.12 -1.67 -13.27
N SER A 99 11.26 -1.93 -14.25
CA SER A 99 9.97 -1.29 -14.51
C SER A 99 8.76 -1.91 -13.77
N TYR A 100 8.09 -1.05 -13.00
CA TYR A 100 6.65 -0.84 -12.74
C TYR A 100 5.64 -1.99 -12.54
N LEU A 101 4.81 -1.86 -11.48
CA LEU A 101 3.48 -2.51 -11.35
C LEU A 101 2.34 -1.58 -10.85
N TYR A 102 2.57 -0.27 -10.71
CA TYR A 102 1.52 0.68 -10.32
C TYR A 102 1.41 1.96 -11.16
N VAL A 103 2.34 2.24 -12.07
CA VAL A 103 2.32 3.48 -12.86
C VAL A 103 1.62 3.32 -14.22
N GLU A 104 1.40 2.11 -14.73
CA GLU A 104 0.85 1.97 -16.10
C GLU A 104 -0.68 1.86 -16.20
N HIS A 105 -1.43 1.64 -15.11
CA HIS A 105 -2.87 1.39 -15.24
C HIS A 105 -3.73 1.88 -14.06
N VAL A 106 -3.67 3.18 -13.74
CA VAL A 106 -4.84 3.90 -13.20
C VAL A 106 -5.64 4.46 -14.38
#